data_AF-A0AAD4J807-F1
#
_entry.id   AF-A0AAD4J807-F1
#
_cell.length_a   1.000
_cell.length_b   1.000
_cell.length_c   1.000
_cell.angle_alpha   90.00
_cell.angle_beta   90.00
_cell.angle_gamma   90.00
#
_symmetry.space_group_name_H-M   'P 1'
#
loop_
_entity.id
_entity.type
_entity.pdbx_description
1 polymer ?
#
loop_
_entity_poly.entity_id
_entity_poly.type
_entity_poly.pdbx_seq_one_letter_code
_entity_poly.pdbx_strand_id
1 'polypeptide(L)'
;MVTGASSGLGREFCPDLAKASGRIMAAARRIDRLNSLCDQINKMDIPTGGASGGSRRAIAVALDVMVDGQTVEACVEKAWDAFGHIDVLINNAGVTGN
;
A
#
# COMPACT_ATOMS: atom_id res chain seq x y z
N MET A 1 -2.13 -3.19 4.47
CA MET A 1 -2.66 -2.11 3.59
C MET A 1 -2.59 -0.77 4.31
N VAL A 2 -2.15 0.28 3.63
CA VAL A 2 -2.05 1.65 4.18
C VAL A 2 -2.85 2.60 3.29
N THR A 3 -3.88 3.23 3.85
CA THR A 3 -4.63 4.29 3.14
C THR A 3 -3.95 5.65 3.34
N GLY A 4 -4.08 6.56 2.37
CA GLY A 4 -3.41 7.85 2.42
C GLY A 4 -1.89 7.79 2.21
N ALA A 5 -1.37 6.69 1.63
CA ALA A 5 0.07 6.44 1.50
C ALA A 5 0.80 7.35 0.49
N SER A 6 0.10 8.24 -0.21
CA SER A 6 0.70 9.10 -1.24
C SER A 6 1.54 10.28 -0.70
N SER A 7 1.43 10.60 0.59
CA SER A 7 2.15 11.73 1.21
C SER A 7 2.15 11.66 2.74
N GLY A 8 2.95 12.53 3.37
CA GLY A 8 2.99 12.70 4.83
C GLY A 8 3.39 11.40 5.53
N LEU A 9 2.90 11.21 6.75
CA LEU A 9 3.22 10.05 7.59
C LEU A 9 2.93 8.72 6.90
N GLY A 10 1.81 8.62 6.17
CA GLY A 10 1.47 7.42 5.41
C GLY A 10 2.52 7.01 4.38
N ARG A 11 3.17 7.99 3.73
CA ARG A 11 4.27 7.72 2.79
C ARG A 11 5.54 7.32 3.54
N GLU A 12 5.90 8.07 4.57
CA GLU A 12 7.17 7.91 5.29
C GLU A 12 7.25 6.58 6.06
N PHE A 13 6.13 6.07 6.57
CA PHE A 13 6.12 4.81 7.31
C PHE A 13 6.08 3.57 6.42
N CYS A 14 5.63 3.67 5.16
CA CYS A 14 5.54 2.51 4.27
C CYS A 14 6.89 1.78 4.06
N PRO A 15 8.02 2.47 3.84
CA PRO A 15 9.35 1.86 3.81
C PRO A 15 9.70 1.06 5.06
N ASP A 16 9.44 1.61 6.24
CA ASP A 16 9.81 0.97 7.51
C ASP A 16 8.87 -0.19 7.84
N LEU A 17 7.58 -0.06 7.52
CA LEU A 17 6.64 -1.17 7.56
C LEU A 17 7.06 -2.28 6.58
N ALA A 18 7.54 -1.95 5.39
CA ALA A 18 8.02 -2.96 4.44
C ALA A 18 9.24 -3.74 4.96
N LYS A 19 10.09 -3.10 5.78
CA LYS A 19 11.23 -3.75 6.44
C LYS A 19 10.78 -4.70 7.56
N ALA A 20 9.76 -4.30 8.33
CA ALA A 20 9.31 -5.04 9.51
C ALA A 20 8.28 -6.14 9.19
N SER A 21 7.34 -5.87 8.28
CA SER A 21 6.10 -6.64 8.11
C SER A 21 5.94 -7.28 6.73
N GLY A 22 6.96 -7.19 5.87
CA GLY A 22 6.87 -7.72 4.51
C GLY A 22 5.90 -6.89 3.66
N ARG A 23 5.04 -7.53 2.87
CA ARG A 23 4.37 -6.90 1.71
C ARG A 23 3.47 -5.71 2.08
N ILE A 24 3.51 -4.65 1.28
CA ILE A 24 2.75 -3.41 1.45
C ILE A 24 1.78 -3.22 0.28
N MET A 25 0.54 -2.92 0.61
CA MET A 25 -0.40 -2.29 -0.32
C MET A 25 -0.53 -0.82 0.04
N ALA A 26 -0.11 0.06 -0.86
CA ALA A 26 -0.19 1.51 -0.70
C ALA A 26 -1.41 2.04 -1.47
N ALA A 27 -2.38 2.61 -0.74
CA ALA A 27 -3.65 3.05 -1.29
C ALA A 27 -3.89 4.54 -1.11
N ALA A 28 -4.19 5.27 -2.18
CA ALA A 28 -4.54 6.69 -2.19
C ALA A 28 -5.01 7.15 -3.58
N ARG A 29 -5.47 8.40 -3.68
CA ARG A 29 -5.96 8.99 -4.94
C ARG A 29 -4.87 9.21 -6.00
N ARG A 30 -3.66 9.58 -5.58
CA ARG A 30 -2.57 9.97 -6.49
C ARG A 30 -1.70 8.78 -6.85
N ILE A 31 -2.07 8.07 -7.92
CA ILE A 31 -1.42 6.82 -8.32
C ILE A 31 0.07 6.98 -8.64
N ASP A 32 0.48 8.08 -9.27
CA ASP A 32 1.89 8.30 -9.65
C ASP A 32 2.82 8.34 -8.44
N ARG A 33 2.35 8.97 -7.35
CA ARG A 33 3.10 9.04 -6.08
C ARG A 33 3.20 7.69 -5.40
N LEU A 34 2.15 6.86 -5.54
CA LEU A 34 2.13 5.50 -5.03
C LEU A 34 3.08 4.60 -5.83
N ASN A 35 3.10 4.72 -7.16
CA ASN A 35 4.03 3.98 -8.01
C ASN A 35 5.48 4.29 -7.62
N SER A 36 5.82 5.57 -7.47
CA SER A 36 7.15 5.98 -6.99
C SER A 36 7.49 5.39 -5.62
N LEU A 37 6.55 5.38 -4.67
CA LEU A 37 6.74 4.77 -3.36
C LEU A 37 6.94 3.24 -3.45
N CYS A 38 6.13 2.57 -4.27
CA CYS A 38 6.20 1.11 -4.43
C CYS A 38 7.49 0.71 -5.12
N ASP A 39 7.94 1.44 -6.13
CA ASP A 39 9.23 1.24 -6.79
C ASP A 39 10.39 1.38 -5.82
N GLN A 40 10.33 2.40 -4.95
CA GLN A 40 11.32 2.59 -3.89
C GLN A 40 11.38 1.36 -2.97
N ILE A 41 10.23 0.88 -2.48
CA ILE A 41 10.13 -0.26 -1.57
C ILE A 41 10.57 -1.58 -2.24
N ASN A 42 10.17 -1.77 -3.51
CA ASN A 42 10.50 -2.96 -4.30
C ASN A 42 11.99 -3.05 -4.61
N LYS A 43 12.70 -1.91 -4.66
CA LYS A 43 14.17 -1.85 -4.86
C LYS A 43 14.97 -1.99 -3.57
N MET A 44 14.36 -1.92 -2.39
CA MET A 44 15.08 -2.08 -1.13
C MET A 44 15.61 -3.52 -0.98
N ASP A 45 16.84 -3.65 -0.52
CA ASP A 45 17.38 -4.94 -0.08
C ASP A 45 16.86 -5.23 1.33
N ILE A 46 15.83 -6.08 1.42
CA ILE A 46 15.19 -6.47 2.68
C ILE A 46 15.21 -8.01 2.72
N PRO A 47 15.70 -8.62 3.82
CA PRO A 47 15.69 -10.06 3.99
C PRO A 47 14.26 -10.59 3.85
N THR A 48 14.00 -11.34 2.78
CA THR A 48 12.72 -12.06 2.65
C THR A 48 12.86 -13.35 3.43
N GLY A 49 12.10 -13.51 4.52
CA GLY A 49 12.15 -14.67 5.39
C GLY A 49 11.67 -15.96 4.72
N GLY A 50 12.46 -16.50 3.78
CA GLY A 50 12.23 -17.81 3.14
C GLY A 50 11.27 -17.83 1.95
N ALA A 51 10.72 -16.68 1.51
CA ALA A 51 9.90 -16.63 0.30
C ALA A 51 10.79 -16.59 -0.95
N SER A 52 11.29 -17.75 -1.36
CA SER A 52 11.93 -17.97 -2.66
C SER A 52 10.96 -17.61 -3.79
N GLY A 53 11.13 -16.44 -4.41
CA GLY A 53 10.46 -16.11 -5.66
C GLY A 53 9.89 -14.71 -5.69
N GLY A 54 10.62 -13.79 -6.32
CA GLY A 54 10.17 -12.76 -7.28
C GLY A 54 8.86 -12.00 -7.08
N SER A 55 8.23 -12.00 -5.91
CA SER A 55 6.94 -11.35 -5.69
C SER A 55 7.16 -9.91 -5.24
N ARG A 56 6.60 -8.96 -5.99
CA ARG A 56 6.61 -7.53 -5.64
C ARG A 56 6.22 -7.36 -4.17
N ARG A 57 7.04 -6.62 -3.41
CA ARG A 57 6.77 -6.32 -2.00
C ARG A 57 5.82 -5.17 -1.83
N ALA A 58 5.71 -4.27 -2.80
CA ALA A 58 4.79 -3.16 -2.74
C ALA A 58 3.97 -3.06 -4.01
N ILE A 59 2.67 -2.82 -3.86
CA ILE A 59 1.75 -2.51 -4.95
C ILE A 59 0.95 -1.24 -4.66
N ALA A 60 0.72 -0.48 -5.73
CA ALA A 60 -0.03 0.76 -5.70
C ALA A 60 -1.49 0.48 -6.07
N VAL A 61 -2.42 0.99 -5.27
CA VAL A 61 -3.86 0.92 -5.55
C VAL A 61 -4.46 2.31 -5.49
N ALA A 62 -5.14 2.70 -6.57
CA ALA A 62 -5.93 3.92 -6.56
C ALA A 62 -7.14 3.72 -5.63
N LEU A 63 -7.28 4.60 -4.64
CA LEU A 63 -8.39 4.57 -3.68
C LEU A 63 -8.76 6.00 -3.28
N ASP A 64 -10.01 6.36 -3.52
CA ASP A 64 -10.65 7.49 -2.87
C ASP A 64 -11.61 6.96 -1.79
N VAL A 65 -11.25 7.17 -0.53
CA VAL A 65 -12.04 6.70 0.62
C VAL A 65 -13.34 7.48 0.82
N MET A 66 -13.56 8.57 0.08
CA MET A 66 -14.73 9.45 0.21
C MET A 66 -15.86 9.14 -0.78
N VAL A 67 -15.65 8.25 -1.75
CA VAL A 67 -16.60 8.05 -2.87
C VAL A 67 -17.72 7.09 -2.47
N ASP A 68 -17.46 5.78 -2.44
CA ASP A 68 -18.45 4.76 -2.12
C ASP A 68 -17.83 3.43 -1.68
N GLY A 69 -18.67 2.54 -1.16
CA GLY A 69 -18.27 1.20 -0.73
C GLY A 69 -17.78 0.31 -1.89
N GLN A 70 -18.28 0.50 -3.11
CA GLN A 70 -17.87 -0.28 -4.28
C GLN A 70 -16.39 -0.03 -4.64
N THR A 71 -15.93 1.21 -4.53
CA THR A 71 -14.52 1.57 -4.73
C THR A 71 -13.63 0.90 -3.69
N VAL A 72 -14.11 0.77 -2.45
CA VAL A 72 -13.40 0.07 -1.37
C VAL A 72 -13.36 -1.43 -1.63
N GLU A 73 -14.47 -2.06 -2.02
CA GLU A 73 -14.53 -3.48 -2.37
C GLU A 73 -13.53 -3.82 -3.50
N ALA A 74 -13.53 -3.06 -4.59
CA ALA A 74 -12.58 -3.26 -5.68
C ALA A 74 -11.10 -3.07 -5.26
N CYS A 75 -10.84 -2.23 -4.24
CA CYS A 75 -9.50 -2.10 -3.65
C CYS A 75 -9.12 -3.35 -2.84
N VAL A 76 -10.07 -3.92 -2.10
CA VAL A 76 -9.86 -5.15 -1.32
C VAL A 76 -9.64 -6.35 -2.24
N GLU A 77 -10.40 -6.46 -3.33
CA GLU A 77 -10.21 -7.51 -4.34
C GLU A 77 -8.79 -7.50 -4.91
N LYS A 78 -8.28 -6.32 -5.30
CA LYS A 78 -6.88 -6.17 -5.74
C LYS A 78 -5.86 -6.60 -4.69
N ALA A 79 -6.19 -6.45 -3.40
CA ALA A 79 -5.32 -6.90 -2.32
C ALA A 79 -5.30 -8.41 -2.21
N TRP A 80 -6.47 -9.00 -2.36
CA TRP A 80 -6.65 -10.44 -2.39
C TRP A 80 -5.94 -11.08 -3.59
N ASP A 81 -6.06 -10.50 -4.78
CA ASP A 81 -5.40 -10.99 -5.98
C ASP A 81 -3.87 -10.92 -5.87
N ALA A 82 -3.34 -9.88 -5.22
CA ALA A 82 -1.91 -9.68 -5.11
C ALA A 82 -1.26 -10.52 -4.00
N PHE A 83 -1.90 -10.58 -2.83
CA PHE A 83 -1.28 -11.11 -1.61
C PHE A 83 -2.14 -12.19 -0.90
N GLY A 84 -3.35 -12.45 -1.37
CA GLY A 84 -4.26 -13.49 -0.87
C GLY A 84 -5.03 -13.11 0.40
N HIS A 85 -4.63 -12.05 1.10
CA HIS A 85 -5.23 -11.60 2.35
C HIS A 85 -4.73 -10.20 2.74
N ILE A 86 -5.36 -9.61 3.76
CA ILE A 86 -4.89 -8.40 4.45
C ILE A 86 -4.76 -8.71 5.94
N ASP A 87 -3.54 -8.73 6.46
CA ASP A 87 -3.29 -8.93 7.91
C ASP A 87 -3.58 -7.67 8.72
N VAL A 88 -3.18 -6.52 8.18
CA VAL A 88 -3.22 -5.23 8.87
C VAL A 88 -3.75 -4.16 7.92
N LEU A 89 -4.73 -3.39 8.39
CA LEU A 89 -5.25 -2.21 7.73
C LEU A 89 -4.92 -0.95 8.54
N ILE A 90 -4.19 -0.01 7.93
CA ILE A 90 -3.88 1.28 8.52
C ILE A 90 -4.77 2.35 7.87
N ASN A 91 -5.77 2.80 8.62
CA ASN A 91 -6.71 3.87 8.23
C ASN A 91 -6.08 5.25 8.41
N ASN A 92 -5.08 5.57 7.57
CA ASN A 92 -4.32 6.81 7.63
C ASN A 92 -4.82 7.89 6.65
N ALA A 93 -5.68 7.56 5.68
CA ALA A 93 -6.26 8.56 4.80
C ALA A 93 -7.02 9.63 5.59
N GLY A 94 -6.68 10.90 5.35
CA GLY A 94 -7.35 12.06 5.91
C GLY A 94 -7.45 13.16 4.86
N VAL A 95 -8.48 13.99 4.98
CA VAL A 95 -8.65 15.20 4.19
C VAL A 95 -8.61 16.40 5.12
N THR A 96 -7.85 17.41 4.75
CA THR A 96 -7.97 18.74 5.36
C THR A 96 -9.03 19.47 4.56
N GLY A 97 -10.10 19.92 5.23
CA GLY A 97 -11.24 20.57 4.57
C GLY A 97 -10.82 21.84 3.81
N ASN A 98 -11.45 22.05 2.66
CA ASN A 98 -11.61 23.35 2.02
C ASN A 98 -13.07 23.78 2.16
#